data_AF-A0A1J0ETW4-F1
#
_entry.id   AF-A0A1J0ETW4-F1
#
_cell.length_a   1.000
_cell.length_b   1.000
_cell.length_c   1.000
_cell.angle_alpha   90.00
_cell.angle_beta   90.00
_cell.angle_gamma   90.00
#
_symmetry.space_group_name_H-M   'P 1'
#
loop_
_entity.id
_entity.type
_entity.pdbx_description
1 polymer ?
#
loop_
_entity_poly.entity_id
_entity_poly.type
_entity_poly.pdbx_seq_one_letter_code
_entity_poly.pdbx_strand_id
1 'polypeptide(L)'
;MQMSFLEAPSESEIQLAVLAKVPQRRRRYIPDVEQFSFLDILAMPEDVFIRVNWSDADIQVMYDRILRDALQTALDRRASPEMREEIWSWINDDSLRPFSFRACCALGTAITEWGVIDHDALRCNIAGMERRTHRMRDEKARSQLRRQVA
;
A
#
# COMPACT_ATOMS: atom_id res chain seq x y z
N MET A 1 -50.35 -36.22 7.34
CA MET A 1 -48.88 -36.04 7.37
C MET A 1 -48.49 -35.36 6.08
N GLN A 2 -48.37 -34.04 6.08
CA GLN A 2 -47.86 -33.27 4.94
C GLN A 2 -46.81 -32.33 5.50
N MET A 3 -45.54 -32.64 5.23
CA MET A 3 -44.42 -31.76 5.52
C MET A 3 -44.26 -30.88 4.28
N SER A 4 -44.64 -29.60 4.40
CA SER A 4 -44.44 -28.60 3.36
C SER A 4 -42.95 -28.36 3.17
N PHE A 5 -42.54 -28.48 1.91
CA PHE A 5 -41.23 -28.23 1.34
C PHE A 5 -40.73 -26.82 1.72
N LEU A 6 -39.53 -26.74 2.31
CA LEU A 6 -38.86 -25.48 2.66
C LEU A 6 -38.70 -24.60 1.42
N GLU A 7 -39.40 -23.48 1.41
CA GLU A 7 -39.32 -22.45 0.39
C GLU A 7 -37.91 -21.82 0.45
N ALA A 8 -37.17 -21.89 -0.66
CA ALA A 8 -35.82 -21.34 -0.73
C ALA A 8 -35.88 -19.80 -0.65
N PRO A 9 -34.93 -19.16 0.05
CA PRO A 9 -34.91 -17.71 0.20
C PRO A 9 -34.77 -17.03 -1.16
N SER A 10 -35.52 -15.95 -1.33
CA SER A 10 -35.57 -15.21 -2.60
C SER A 10 -34.26 -14.47 -2.87
N GLU A 11 -33.93 -14.23 -4.14
CA GLU A 11 -32.66 -13.61 -4.55
C GLU A 11 -32.39 -12.24 -3.89
N SER A 12 -33.45 -11.50 -3.53
CA SER A 12 -33.35 -10.22 -2.82
C SER A 12 -32.87 -10.36 -1.37
N GLU A 13 -33.25 -11.45 -0.67
CA GLU A 13 -32.79 -11.74 0.68
C GLU A 13 -31.30 -12.12 0.69
N ILE A 14 -30.85 -12.82 -0.35
CA ILE A 14 -29.44 -13.16 -0.55
C ILE A 14 -28.63 -11.87 -0.78
N GLN A 15 -29.11 -10.94 -1.60
CA GLN A 15 -28.42 -9.67 -1.87
C GLN A 15 -28.29 -8.79 -0.62
N LEU A 16 -29.33 -8.69 0.21
CA LEU A 16 -29.30 -7.96 1.48
C LEU A 16 -28.31 -8.60 2.48
N ALA A 17 -28.27 -9.93 2.54
CA ALA A 17 -27.33 -10.64 3.41
C ALA A 17 -25.87 -10.50 2.96
N VAL A 18 -25.62 -10.38 1.65
CA VAL A 18 -24.28 -10.12 1.09
C VAL A 18 -23.82 -8.70 1.41
N LEU A 19 -24.69 -7.69 1.26
CA LEU A 19 -24.38 -6.30 1.61
C LEU A 19 -24.12 -6.11 3.11
N ALA A 20 -24.84 -6.83 3.97
CA ALA A 20 -24.68 -6.76 5.42
C ALA A 20 -23.35 -7.38 5.92
N LYS A 21 -22.70 -8.24 5.13
CA LYS A 21 -21.46 -8.94 5.49
C LYS A 21 -20.18 -8.25 5.01
N VAL A 22 -20.28 -7.18 4.21
CA VAL A 22 -19.08 -6.42 3.82
C VAL A 22 -18.60 -5.65 5.05
N PRO A 23 -17.40 -5.95 5.59
CA PRO A 23 -16.86 -5.15 6.68
C PRO A 23 -16.65 -3.74 6.16
N GLN A 24 -17.52 -2.82 6.58
CA GLN A 24 -17.35 -1.39 6.40
C GLN A 24 -16.03 -1.01 7.09
N ARG A 25 -14.94 -0.91 6.32
CA ARG A 25 -13.69 -0.29 6.77
C ARG A 25 -14.09 1.08 7.30
N ARG A 26 -14.07 1.28 8.61
CA ARG A 26 -14.24 2.61 9.22
C ARG A 26 -13.15 3.50 8.64
N ARG A 27 -13.51 4.32 7.65
CA ARG A 27 -12.64 5.36 7.11
C ARG A 27 -12.25 6.24 8.31
N ARG A 28 -10.95 6.34 8.58
CA ARG A 28 -10.47 7.34 9.54
C ARG A 28 -10.79 8.70 8.94
N TYR A 29 -11.68 9.44 9.58
CA TYR A 29 -11.97 10.82 9.23
C TYR A 29 -10.71 11.66 9.46
N ILE A 30 -10.16 12.22 8.39
CA ILE A 30 -9.08 13.22 8.46
C ILE A 30 -9.79 14.57 8.38
N PRO A 31 -9.78 15.38 9.45
CA PRO A 31 -10.68 16.53 9.58
C PRO A 31 -10.49 17.65 8.56
N ASP A 32 -9.35 17.70 7.86
CA ASP A 32 -8.97 18.79 6.95
C ASP A 32 -8.91 18.38 5.48
N VAL A 33 -9.52 17.24 5.10
CA VAL A 33 -9.56 16.79 3.70
C VAL A 33 -11.01 16.78 3.22
N GLU A 34 -11.37 17.76 2.39
CA GLU A 34 -12.64 17.75 1.67
C GLU A 34 -12.69 16.50 0.76
N GLN A 35 -13.51 15.53 1.14
CA GLN A 35 -13.72 14.32 0.35
C GLN A 35 -14.77 14.62 -0.72
N PHE A 36 -14.33 14.88 -1.94
CA PHE A 36 -15.24 14.99 -3.08
C PHE A 36 -15.77 13.62 -3.47
N SER A 37 -17.10 13.51 -3.65
CA SER A 37 -17.71 12.33 -4.27
C SER A 37 -17.32 12.25 -5.73
N PHE A 38 -17.31 11.04 -6.30
CA PHE A 38 -17.07 10.86 -7.73
C PHE A 38 -18.07 11.65 -8.60
N LEU A 39 -19.33 11.78 -8.14
CA LEU A 39 -20.35 12.57 -8.84
C LEU A 39 -20.07 14.08 -8.74
N ASP A 40 -19.46 14.55 -7.64
CA ASP A 40 -19.08 15.96 -7.48
C ASP A 40 -17.94 16.33 -8.45
N ILE A 41 -17.00 15.40 -8.67
CA ILE A 41 -15.91 15.56 -9.64
C ILE A 41 -16.44 15.63 -11.07
N LEU A 42 -17.44 14.81 -11.41
CA LEU A 42 -18.06 14.81 -12.74
C LEU A 42 -18.98 16.01 -12.98
N ALA A 43 -19.60 16.53 -11.91
CA ALA A 43 -20.45 17.72 -11.97
C ALA A 43 -19.65 19.03 -11.83
N MET A 44 -18.34 18.95 -11.60
CA MET A 44 -17.48 20.13 -11.55
C MET A 44 -17.37 20.77 -12.94
N PRO A 45 -17.55 22.10 -13.04
CA PRO A 45 -17.32 22.82 -14.29
C PRO A 45 -15.89 22.59 -14.80
N GLU A 46 -15.70 22.45 -16.11
CA GLU A 46 -14.38 22.14 -16.69
C GLU A 46 -13.32 23.22 -16.37
N ASP A 47 -13.77 24.44 -16.11
CA ASP A 47 -13.00 25.61 -15.65
C ASP A 47 -12.54 25.51 -14.18
N VAL A 48 -13.12 24.61 -13.39
CA VAL A 48 -12.72 24.31 -12.00
C VAL A 48 -11.68 23.19 -11.93
N PHE A 49 -11.36 22.51 -13.04
CA PHE A 49 -10.06 21.84 -13.19
C PHE A 49 -8.98 22.91 -13.34
N ILE A 50 -8.76 23.64 -12.25
CA ILE A 50 -7.64 24.54 -12.07
C ILE A 50 -6.42 23.76 -12.51
N ARG A 51 -5.68 24.31 -13.48
CA ARG A 51 -4.34 23.81 -13.79
C ARG A 51 -3.53 23.93 -12.50
N VAL A 52 -3.50 22.84 -11.72
CA VAL A 52 -2.70 22.77 -10.51
C VAL A 52 -1.27 22.97 -10.97
N ASN A 53 -0.74 24.16 -10.68
CA ASN A 53 0.63 24.48 -11.02
C ASN A 53 1.51 23.84 -9.94
N TRP A 54 1.91 22.60 -10.19
CA TRP A 54 2.81 21.86 -9.31
C TRP A 54 4.12 22.62 -9.20
N SER A 55 4.51 22.98 -7.98
CA SER A 55 5.86 23.45 -7.73
C SER A 55 6.83 22.26 -7.71
N ASP A 56 8.11 22.52 -7.97
CA ASP A 56 9.14 21.49 -7.85
C ASP A 56 9.19 20.90 -6.42
N ALA A 57 8.85 21.70 -5.41
CA ALA A 57 8.73 21.24 -4.02
C ALA A 57 7.58 20.23 -3.85
N ASP A 58 6.42 20.48 -4.47
CA ASP A 58 5.28 19.56 -4.43
C ASP A 58 5.61 18.23 -5.11
N ILE A 59 6.32 18.31 -6.25
CA ILE A 59 6.80 17.16 -7.00
C ILE A 59 7.77 16.34 -6.12
N GLN A 60 8.73 16.99 -5.45
CA GLN A 60 9.68 16.34 -4.54
C GLN A 60 8.98 15.64 -3.37
N VAL A 61 8.00 16.31 -2.74
CA VAL A 61 7.20 15.71 -1.67
C VAL A 61 6.46 14.47 -2.16
N MET A 62 5.98 14.48 -3.40
CA MET A 62 5.35 13.31 -4.01
C MET A 62 6.33 12.15 -4.16
N TYR A 63 7.53 12.41 -4.69
CA TYR A 63 8.59 11.40 -4.82
C TYR A 63 9.00 10.81 -3.46
N ASP A 64 9.17 11.64 -2.43
CA ASP A 64 9.49 11.20 -1.07
C ASP A 64 8.39 10.31 -0.48
N ARG A 65 7.12 10.71 -0.62
CA ARG A 65 5.98 9.93 -0.12
C ARG A 65 5.87 8.57 -0.80
N ILE A 66 5.97 8.54 -2.13
CA ILE A 66 5.94 7.28 -2.90
C ILE A 66 7.07 6.36 -2.45
N LEU A 67 8.28 6.89 -2.27
CA LEU A 67 9.42 6.11 -1.78
C LEU A 67 9.12 5.52 -0.40
N ARG A 68 8.71 6.36 0.56
CA ARG A 68 8.42 5.90 1.94
C ARG A 68 7.34 4.85 1.99
N ASP A 69 6.24 5.06 1.27
CA ASP A 69 5.11 4.11 1.23
C ASP A 69 5.53 2.78 0.60
N ALA A 70 6.32 2.81 -0.48
CA ALA A 70 6.86 1.60 -1.10
C ALA A 70 7.81 0.85 -0.15
N LEU A 71 8.73 1.56 0.51
CA LEU A 71 9.66 0.96 1.48
C LEU A 71 8.94 0.35 2.68
N GLN A 72 7.94 1.07 3.19
CA GLN A 72 7.09 0.57 4.27
C GLN A 72 6.35 -0.69 3.83
N THR A 73 5.80 -0.71 2.61
CA THR A 73 5.08 -1.87 2.06
C THR A 73 6.01 -3.07 1.84
N ALA A 74 7.24 -2.85 1.35
CA ALA A 74 8.22 -3.91 1.15
C ALA A 74 8.57 -4.65 2.47
N LEU A 75 8.71 -3.88 3.54
CA LEU A 75 9.04 -4.36 4.88
C LEU A 75 7.81 -4.80 5.69
N ASP A 76 6.62 -4.29 5.36
CA ASP A 76 5.38 -4.64 6.04
C ASP A 76 4.91 -6.03 5.64
N ARG A 77 4.97 -6.95 6.61
CA ARG A 77 4.57 -8.35 6.45
C ARG A 77 3.06 -8.56 6.52
N ARG A 78 2.28 -7.49 6.74
CA ARG A 78 0.82 -7.51 6.65
C ARG A 78 0.34 -7.27 5.22
N ALA A 79 1.19 -6.73 4.34
CA ALA A 79 0.89 -6.62 2.92
C ALA A 79 0.84 -8.01 2.27
N SER A 80 0.04 -8.15 1.20
CA SER A 80 -0.05 -9.39 0.45
C SER A 80 1.33 -9.74 -0.16
N PRO A 81 1.65 -11.04 -0.29
CA PRO A 81 2.91 -11.45 -0.90
C PRO A 81 3.05 -10.92 -2.33
N GLU A 82 1.96 -10.89 -3.09
CA GLU A 82 1.88 -10.33 -4.45
C GLU A 82 2.26 -8.85 -4.48
N MET A 83 1.68 -8.03 -3.58
CA MET A 83 2.00 -6.61 -3.47
C MET A 83 3.48 -6.39 -3.12
N ARG A 84 4.03 -7.23 -2.24
CA ARG A 84 5.45 -7.14 -1.87
C ARG A 84 6.36 -7.51 -3.03
N GLU A 85 5.99 -8.51 -3.83
CA GLU A 85 6.73 -8.90 -5.03
C GLU A 85 6.71 -7.80 -6.09
N GLU A 86 5.56 -7.15 -6.31
CA GLU A 86 5.43 -5.99 -7.21
C GLU A 86 6.32 -4.84 -6.75
N ILE A 87 6.29 -4.50 -5.46
CA ILE A 87 7.16 -3.45 -4.91
C ILE A 87 8.64 -3.84 -5.03
N TRP A 88 9.00 -5.10 -4.79
CA TRP A 88 10.37 -5.56 -4.99
C TRP A 88 10.81 -5.52 -6.45
N SER A 89 9.91 -5.84 -7.39
CA SER A 89 10.15 -5.67 -8.82
C SER A 89 10.39 -4.21 -9.17
N TRP A 90 9.59 -3.29 -8.62
CA TRP A 90 9.78 -1.85 -8.80
C TRP A 90 11.09 -1.34 -8.18
N ILE A 91 11.47 -1.81 -6.98
CA ILE A 91 12.75 -1.46 -6.35
C ILE A 91 13.93 -1.92 -7.20
N ASN A 92 13.84 -3.11 -7.81
CA ASN A 92 14.87 -3.68 -8.65
C ASN A 92 14.86 -3.19 -10.11
N ASP A 93 13.87 -2.38 -10.50
CA ASP A 93 13.83 -1.77 -11.83
C ASP A 93 14.90 -0.66 -11.92
N ASP A 94 15.83 -0.82 -12.87
CA ASP A 94 16.90 0.14 -13.13
C ASP A 94 16.50 1.26 -14.10
N SER A 95 15.24 1.23 -14.59
CA SER A 95 14.73 2.25 -15.49
C SER A 95 14.72 3.65 -14.85
N LEU A 96 15.07 4.66 -15.65
CA LEU A 96 14.96 6.06 -15.28
C LEU A 96 13.68 6.64 -15.92
N ARG A 97 12.56 6.50 -15.21
CA ARG A 97 11.23 6.97 -15.62
C ARG A 97 10.64 7.82 -14.50
N PRO A 98 9.62 8.67 -14.78
CA PRO A 98 8.87 9.32 -13.72
C PRO A 98 8.37 8.29 -12.71
N PHE A 99 8.55 8.56 -11.43
CA PHE A 99 8.22 7.65 -10.32
C PHE A 99 8.91 6.28 -10.35
N SER A 100 10.02 6.12 -11.08
CA SER A 100 10.88 4.94 -10.90
C SER A 100 11.62 5.02 -9.57
N PHE A 101 12.03 3.87 -9.03
CA PHE A 101 12.76 3.82 -7.76
C PHE A 101 13.99 4.73 -7.76
N ARG A 102 14.76 4.74 -8.86
CA ARG A 102 15.94 5.62 -9.00
C ARG A 102 15.57 7.09 -9.00
N ALA A 103 14.50 7.47 -9.69
CA ALA A 103 14.00 8.85 -9.71
C ALA A 103 13.53 9.27 -8.31
N CYS A 104 12.83 8.40 -7.58
CA CYS A 104 12.39 8.64 -6.21
C CYS A 104 13.58 8.81 -5.23
N CYS A 105 14.63 7.98 -5.34
CA CYS A 105 15.84 8.10 -4.53
C CYS A 105 16.62 9.40 -4.81
N ALA A 106 16.63 9.86 -6.06
CA ALA A 106 17.34 11.06 -6.45
C ALA A 106 16.59 12.36 -6.10
N LEU A 107 15.26 12.38 -6.26
CA LEU A 107 14.46 13.60 -6.15
C LEU A 107 13.72 13.73 -4.81
N GLY A 108 13.39 12.61 -4.15
CA GLY A 108 12.62 12.63 -2.90
C GLY A 108 13.35 13.33 -1.74
N THR A 109 14.68 13.38 -1.74
CA THR A 109 15.45 13.91 -0.61
C THR A 109 16.06 15.29 -0.81
N ALA A 110 15.78 15.96 -1.93
CA ALA A 110 16.36 17.27 -2.23
C ALA A 110 16.03 18.36 -1.19
N ILE A 111 15.00 18.17 -0.35
CA ILE A 111 14.61 19.08 0.74
C ILE A 111 15.41 18.82 2.03
N THR A 112 15.96 17.62 2.22
CA THR A 112 16.72 17.27 3.42
C THR A 112 18.22 17.49 3.20
N GLU A 113 18.91 18.15 4.12
CA GLU A 113 20.38 18.42 4.12
C GLU A 113 21.28 17.18 3.95
N TRP A 114 20.70 15.98 3.87
CA TRP A 114 21.38 14.68 3.90
C TRP A 114 21.83 14.17 2.52
N GLY A 115 21.68 14.97 1.46
CA GLY A 115 22.21 14.66 0.13
C GLY A 115 21.40 13.61 -0.65
N VAL A 116 21.93 13.25 -1.83
CA VAL A 116 21.32 12.26 -2.73
C VAL A 116 21.44 10.88 -2.10
N ILE A 117 20.32 10.17 -1.94
CA ILE A 117 20.37 8.78 -1.48
C ILE A 117 20.92 7.92 -2.62
N ASP A 118 22.00 7.18 -2.31
CA ASP A 118 22.45 6.12 -3.19
C ASP A 118 21.43 4.97 -3.19
N HIS A 119 20.68 4.88 -4.29
CA HIS A 119 19.69 3.85 -4.56
C HIS A 119 20.24 2.42 -4.37
N ASP A 120 21.51 2.14 -4.71
CA ASP A 120 22.08 0.81 -4.57
C ASP A 120 22.39 0.47 -3.10
N ALA A 121 22.93 1.43 -2.35
CA ALA A 121 23.07 1.30 -0.90
C ALA A 121 21.71 1.08 -0.22
N LEU A 122 20.67 1.81 -0.64
CA LEU A 122 19.33 1.65 -0.10
C LEU A 122 18.77 0.25 -0.39
N ARG A 123 18.89 -0.25 -1.63
CA ARG A 123 18.53 -1.63 -2.01
C ARG A 123 19.20 -2.66 -1.13
N CYS A 124 20.51 -2.54 -0.93
CA CYS A 124 21.29 -3.46 -0.10
C CYS A 124 20.79 -3.48 1.36
N ASN A 125 20.49 -2.29 1.90
CA ASN A 125 20.00 -2.16 3.27
C ASN A 125 18.63 -2.81 3.47
N ILE A 126 17.68 -2.56 2.55
CA ILE A 126 16.32 -3.12 2.64
C ILE A 126 16.36 -4.64 2.48
N ALA A 127 17.14 -5.15 1.51
CA ALA A 127 17.33 -6.59 1.33
C ALA A 127 17.96 -7.23 2.58
N GLY A 128 18.93 -6.55 3.21
CA GLY A 128 19.51 -6.98 4.48
C GLY A 128 18.51 -6.98 5.65
N MET A 129 17.58 -6.02 5.69
CA MET A 129 16.50 -6.01 6.68
C MET A 129 15.53 -7.17 6.47
N GLU A 130 15.13 -7.44 5.23
CA GLU A 130 14.25 -8.56 4.91
C GLU A 130 14.88 -9.89 5.36
N ARG A 131 16.14 -10.16 5.00
CA ARG A 131 16.85 -11.39 5.41
C ARG A 131 16.90 -11.55 6.93
N ARG A 132 17.19 -10.47 7.68
CA ARG A 132 17.18 -10.49 9.15
C ARG A 132 15.82 -10.88 9.71
N THR A 133 14.76 -10.34 9.13
CA THR A 133 13.40 -10.66 9.56
C THR A 133 13.00 -12.10 9.23
N HIS A 134 13.53 -12.71 8.16
CA HIS A 134 13.36 -14.14 7.86
C HIS A 134 14.12 -15.02 8.86
N ARG A 135 15.40 -14.72 9.10
CA ARG A 135 16.24 -15.46 10.05
C ARG A 135 15.62 -15.54 11.45
N MET A 136 15.11 -14.42 11.97
CA MET A 136 14.45 -14.38 13.29
C MET A 136 13.20 -15.28 13.36
N ARG A 137 12.48 -15.49 12.25
CA ARG A 137 11.33 -16.41 12.20
C ARG A 137 11.78 -17.86 12.25
N ASP A 138 12.79 -18.22 11.47
CA ASP A 138 13.31 -19.58 11.44
C ASP A 138 13.87 -19.99 12.81
N GLU A 139 14.56 -19.08 13.50
CA GLU A 139 15.04 -19.27 14.87
C GLU A 139 13.88 -19.41 15.87
N LYS A 140 12.82 -18.61 15.75
CA LYS A 140 11.61 -18.74 16.59
C LYS A 140 10.88 -20.06 16.34
N ALA A 141 10.71 -20.47 15.08
CA ALA A 141 10.06 -21.74 14.72
C ALA A 141 10.85 -22.94 15.23
N ARG A 142 12.17 -22.95 15.04
CA ARG A 142 13.08 -23.98 15.60
C ARG A 142 13.01 -24.03 17.13
N SER A 143 12.92 -22.87 17.79
CA SER A 143 12.81 -22.80 19.25
C SER A 143 11.46 -23.35 19.76
N GLN A 144 10.37 -23.13 19.03
CA GLN A 144 9.06 -23.70 19.34
C GLN A 144 9.04 -25.22 19.15
N LEU A 145 9.58 -25.72 18.05
CA LEU A 145 9.74 -27.16 17.80
C LEU A 145 10.56 -27.84 18.90
N ARG A 146 11.69 -27.24 19.32
CA ARG A 146 12.51 -27.77 20.42
C ARG A 146 11.76 -27.85 21.76
N ARG A 147 10.82 -26.93 22.01
CA ARG A 147 9.97 -26.95 23.22
C ARG A 147 8.83 -27.96 23.15
N GLN A 148 8.41 -28.39 21.97
CA GLN A 148 7.35 -29.38 21.80
C GLN A 148 7.85 -30.84 21.85
N VAL A 149 9.14 -31.04 21.57
CA VAL A 149 9.80 -32.35 21.56
C VAL A 149 10.45 -32.67 22.92
N ALA A 150 10.62 -31.67 23.78
CA ALA A 150 11.09 -31.82 25.17
C ALA A 150 9.90 -31.95 26.13
#